data_AF-A0A136KMT2-F1
#
_entry.id   AF-A0A136KMT2-F1
#
_cell.length_a   1.000
_cell.length_b   1.000
_cell.length_c   1.000
_cell.angle_alpha   90.00
_cell.angle_beta   90.00
_cell.angle_gamma   90.00
#
_symmetry.space_group_name_H-M   'P 1'
#
loop_
_entity.id
_entity.type
_entity.pdbx_description
1 polymer ?
#
loop_
_entity_poly.entity_id
_entity_poly.type
_entity_poly.pdbx_seq_one_letter_code
_entity_poly.pdbx_strand_id
1 'polypeptide(L)'
;MIARWKGVAALLSMCFTFFVIFKFLLPQILSGQNPIIAAIMTGVFTVPVTYYASHGFNLKTHSAVLGTLIALIITSLLAFFAIDYAHLTGLSSEDAAFLTVMVEGGLNMKGLLLAGIIVGLLGILDDVTVSQAAIVFKLKENAPHLSFSEIYTQAMDIGKDHIGSVVNTLVLVYAGAALPFLLLFIVNQQTLAMGINYEVISEEIVRTLVASIGLMLAVPVTTFIAALQKKITYIAT
;
A
#
# COMPACT_ATOMS: atom_id res chain seq x y z
N MET A 1 -26.47 2.88 14.36
CA MET A 1 -26.61 3.59 13.05
C MET A 1 -25.30 4.20 12.52
N ILE A 2 -24.29 4.51 13.36
CA ILE A 2 -22.98 5.07 12.93
C ILE A 2 -22.21 4.13 11.95
N ALA A 3 -22.41 2.82 12.06
CA ALA A 3 -21.81 1.85 11.14
C ALA A 3 -22.35 1.96 9.69
N ARG A 4 -23.60 2.41 9.48
CA ARG A 4 -24.19 2.52 8.13
C ARG A 4 -23.55 3.61 7.30
N TRP A 5 -23.34 4.80 7.88
CA TRP A 5 -22.77 5.92 7.12
C TRP A 5 -21.28 5.73 6.84
N LYS A 6 -20.54 5.17 7.80
CA LYS A 6 -19.11 4.83 7.60
C LYS A 6 -18.92 3.77 6.51
N GLY A 7 -19.79 2.75 6.46
CA GLY A 7 -19.77 1.76 5.38
C GLY A 7 -20.04 2.36 4.01
N VAL A 8 -21.04 3.25 3.89
CA VAL A 8 -21.32 3.97 2.63
C VAL A 8 -20.16 4.88 2.22
N ALA A 9 -19.57 5.61 3.18
CA ALA A 9 -18.42 6.46 2.91
C ALA A 9 -17.21 5.65 2.42
N ALA A 10 -16.94 4.48 3.01
CA ALA A 10 -15.87 3.58 2.55
C ALA A 10 -16.10 3.11 1.10
N LEU A 11 -17.34 2.71 0.76
CA LEU A 11 -17.69 2.32 -0.61
C LEU A 11 -17.56 3.47 -1.61
N LEU A 12 -17.98 4.68 -1.24
CA LEU A 12 -17.83 5.87 -2.09
C LEU A 12 -16.35 6.24 -2.28
N SER A 13 -15.54 6.14 -1.23
CA SER A 13 -14.09 6.34 -1.30
C SER A 13 -13.43 5.32 -2.23
N MET A 14 -13.84 4.05 -2.18
CA MET A 14 -13.38 3.01 -3.12
C MET A 14 -13.79 3.34 -4.56
N CYS A 15 -15.04 3.73 -4.80
CA CYS A 15 -15.52 4.15 -6.12
C CYS A 15 -14.73 5.36 -6.66
N PHE A 16 -14.39 6.31 -5.78
CA PHE A 16 -13.57 7.46 -6.13
C PHE A 16 -12.14 7.04 -6.53
N THR A 17 -11.51 6.15 -5.78
CA THR A 17 -10.17 5.62 -6.14
C THR A 17 -10.20 4.94 -7.50
N PHE A 18 -11.21 4.09 -7.77
CA PHE A 18 -11.38 3.50 -9.10
C PHE A 18 -11.59 4.55 -10.18
N PHE A 19 -12.44 5.55 -9.93
CA PHE A 19 -12.66 6.65 -10.87
C PHE A 19 -11.33 7.34 -11.23
N VAL A 20 -10.48 7.65 -10.26
CA VAL A 20 -9.15 8.25 -10.51
C VAL A 20 -8.25 7.27 -11.26
N ILE A 21 -8.26 5.97 -10.95
CA ILE A 21 -7.48 4.99 -11.73
C ILE A 21 -7.91 4.99 -13.20
N PHE A 22 -9.21 4.91 -13.49
CA PHE A 22 -9.72 4.83 -14.86
C PHE A 22 -9.64 6.15 -15.63
N LYS A 23 -9.77 7.30 -14.95
CA LYS A 23 -9.79 8.62 -15.60
C LYS A 23 -8.47 9.37 -15.57
N PHE A 24 -7.54 8.97 -14.69
CA PHE A 24 -6.23 9.59 -14.58
C PHE A 24 -5.11 8.57 -14.78
N LEU A 25 -4.98 7.54 -13.94
CA LEU A 25 -3.82 6.64 -14.00
C LEU A 25 -3.67 5.94 -15.36
N LEU A 26 -4.70 5.24 -15.81
CA LEU A 26 -4.65 4.47 -17.06
C LEU A 26 -4.42 5.36 -18.29
N PRO A 27 -5.14 6.49 -18.47
CA PRO A 27 -4.85 7.42 -19.56
C PRO A 27 -3.43 7.98 -19.55
N GLN A 28 -2.87 8.30 -18.37
CA GLN A 28 -1.50 8.80 -18.26
C GLN A 28 -0.48 7.75 -18.75
N ILE A 29 -0.65 6.49 -18.34
CA ILE A 29 0.18 5.37 -18.80
C ILE A 29 0.07 5.20 -20.32
N LEU A 30 -1.15 5.18 -20.86
CA LEU A 30 -1.38 5.02 -22.31
C LEU A 30 -0.87 6.20 -23.14
N SER A 31 -0.76 7.39 -22.55
CA SER A 31 -0.14 8.55 -23.20
C SER A 31 1.40 8.51 -23.21
N GLY A 32 2.01 7.43 -22.73
CA GLY A 32 3.46 7.23 -22.70
C GLY A 32 4.16 7.88 -21.51
N GLN A 33 3.42 8.41 -20.53
CA GLN A 33 4.05 8.95 -19.31
C GLN A 33 4.61 7.84 -18.42
N ASN A 34 5.54 8.21 -17.55
CA ASN A 34 6.16 7.28 -16.62
C ASN A 34 5.09 6.69 -15.67
N PRO A 35 4.82 5.36 -15.70
CA PRO A 35 3.78 4.76 -14.88
C PRO A 35 4.00 4.91 -13.38
N ILE A 36 5.26 4.96 -12.94
CA ILE A 36 5.64 5.12 -11.53
C ILE A 36 5.15 6.48 -11.03
N ILE A 37 5.45 7.55 -11.78
CA ILE A 37 5.05 8.91 -11.42
C ILE A 37 3.54 9.02 -11.44
N ALA A 38 2.87 8.46 -12.46
CA ALA A 38 1.41 8.47 -12.54
C ALA A 38 0.76 7.74 -11.34
N ALA A 39 1.32 6.62 -10.88
CA ALA A 39 0.83 5.88 -9.73
C ALA A 39 1.05 6.64 -8.41
N ILE A 40 2.23 7.25 -8.22
CA ILE A 40 2.50 8.10 -7.05
C ILE A 40 1.53 9.29 -7.02
N MET A 41 1.35 9.98 -8.15
CA MET A 41 0.41 11.10 -8.25
C MET A 41 -1.03 10.67 -7.98
N THR A 42 -1.42 9.48 -8.44
CA THR A 42 -2.70 8.87 -8.11
C THR A 42 -2.86 8.74 -6.59
N GLY A 43 -1.87 8.17 -5.89
CA GLY A 43 -1.88 8.06 -4.43
C GLY A 43 -1.91 9.42 -3.71
N VAL A 44 -1.08 10.37 -4.15
CA VAL A 44 -1.02 11.73 -3.58
C VAL A 44 -2.36 12.44 -3.70
N PHE A 45 -3.12 12.19 -4.76
CA PHE A 45 -4.44 12.78 -4.95
C PHE A 45 -5.54 12.01 -4.22
N THR A 46 -5.55 10.68 -4.29
CA THR A 46 -6.64 9.87 -3.73
C THR A 46 -6.60 9.82 -2.21
N VAL A 47 -5.41 9.61 -1.61
CA VAL A 47 -5.26 9.38 -0.16
C VAL A 47 -5.86 10.53 0.67
N PRO A 48 -5.53 11.81 0.45
CA PRO A 48 -6.16 12.88 1.23
C PRO A 48 -7.67 12.90 1.06
N VAL A 49 -8.17 12.81 -0.18
CA VAL A 49 -9.61 12.90 -0.48
C VAL A 49 -10.38 11.79 0.21
N THR A 50 -9.94 10.54 0.06
CA THR A 50 -10.62 9.38 0.65
C THR A 50 -10.52 9.37 2.17
N TYR A 51 -9.36 9.72 2.73
CA TYR A 51 -9.16 9.68 4.19
C TYR A 51 -9.98 10.75 4.89
N TYR A 52 -9.99 11.98 4.38
CA TYR A 52 -10.79 13.05 4.97
C TYR A 52 -12.29 12.83 4.79
N ALA A 53 -12.73 12.25 3.66
CA ALA A 53 -14.11 11.88 3.47
C ALA A 53 -14.58 10.78 4.45
N SER A 54 -13.76 9.75 4.67
CA SER A 54 -14.11 8.61 5.52
C SER A 54 -13.91 8.86 7.02
N HIS A 55 -12.88 9.63 7.40
CA HIS A 55 -12.40 9.74 8.79
C HIS A 55 -12.51 11.16 9.37
N GLY A 56 -12.93 12.14 8.55
CA GLY A 56 -13.11 13.54 8.93
C GLY A 56 -11.80 14.32 9.06
N PHE A 57 -11.92 15.65 9.15
CA PHE A 57 -10.80 16.57 9.22
C PHE A 57 -10.30 16.75 10.67
N ASN A 58 -9.33 15.95 11.08
CA ASN A 58 -8.75 15.98 12.44
C ASN A 58 -7.28 15.53 12.44
N LEU A 59 -6.53 15.82 13.52
CA LEU A 59 -5.09 15.55 13.61
C LEU A 59 -4.73 14.06 13.44
N LYS A 60 -5.62 13.15 13.84
CA LYS A 60 -5.45 11.71 13.61
C LYS A 60 -5.45 11.41 12.11
N THR A 61 -6.45 11.91 11.37
CA THR A 61 -6.51 11.74 9.91
C THR A 61 -5.32 12.40 9.21
N HIS A 62 -4.89 13.59 9.65
CA HIS A 62 -3.68 14.23 9.10
C HIS A 62 -2.43 13.36 9.28
N SER A 63 -2.28 12.75 10.46
CA SER A 63 -1.15 11.87 10.75
C SER A 63 -1.15 10.62 9.88
N ALA A 64 -2.34 10.03 9.65
CA ALA A 64 -2.51 8.87 8.77
C ALA A 64 -2.22 9.21 7.30
N VAL A 65 -2.70 10.36 6.80
CA VAL A 65 -2.42 10.84 5.44
C VAL A 65 -0.92 11.03 5.24
N LEU A 66 -0.26 11.78 6.12
CA LEU A 66 1.18 12.01 6.01
C LEU A 66 1.98 10.71 6.12
N GLY A 67 1.61 9.84 7.07
CA GLY A 67 2.22 8.52 7.23
C GLY A 67 2.09 7.67 5.97
N THR A 68 0.91 7.66 5.35
CA THR A 68 0.66 6.94 4.08
C THR A 68 1.50 7.49 2.95
N LEU A 69 1.52 8.81 2.75
CA LEU A 69 2.26 9.41 1.64
C LEU A 69 3.77 9.17 1.76
N ILE A 70 4.31 9.26 2.97
CA ILE A 70 5.73 8.95 3.22
C ILE A 70 6.00 7.47 3.00
N ALA A 71 5.16 6.58 3.54
CA ALA A 71 5.28 5.14 3.33
C ALA A 71 5.18 4.76 1.84
N LEU A 72 4.29 5.41 1.09
CA LEU A 72 4.14 5.22 -0.34
C LEU A 72 5.42 5.56 -1.09
N ILE A 73 6.05 6.69 -0.78
CA ILE A 73 7.31 7.11 -1.40
C ILE A 73 8.43 6.11 -1.06
N ILE A 74 8.58 5.76 0.21
CA ILE A 74 9.61 4.80 0.66
C ILE A 74 9.41 3.45 -0.03
N THR A 75 8.17 2.96 -0.11
CA THR A 75 7.87 1.67 -0.72
C THR A 75 8.04 1.71 -2.22
N SER A 76 7.73 2.82 -2.88
CA SER A 76 7.97 3.02 -4.32
C SER A 76 9.47 2.97 -4.64
N LEU A 77 10.31 3.58 -3.79
CA LEU A 77 11.77 3.49 -3.90
C LEU A 77 12.25 2.06 -3.68
N LEU A 78 11.75 1.38 -2.65
CA LEU A 78 12.08 -0.03 -2.40
C LEU A 78 11.69 -0.92 -3.58
N ALA A 79 10.50 -0.73 -4.15
CA ALA A 79 10.02 -1.45 -5.32
C ALA A 79 10.95 -1.23 -6.52
N PHE A 80 11.36 0.01 -6.75
CA PHE A 80 12.28 0.36 -7.84
C PHE A 80 13.59 -0.41 -7.75
N PHE A 81 14.23 -0.41 -6.57
CA PHE A 81 15.48 -1.14 -6.37
C PHE A 81 15.29 -2.66 -6.42
N ALA A 82 14.23 -3.19 -5.81
CA ALA A 82 13.98 -4.62 -5.75
C ALA A 82 13.70 -5.22 -7.15
N ILE A 83 12.90 -4.53 -7.97
CA ILE A 83 12.61 -4.92 -9.35
C ILE A 83 13.88 -4.89 -10.21
N ASP A 84 14.73 -3.87 -10.04
CA ASP A 84 16.00 -3.78 -10.76
C ASP A 84 16.99 -4.89 -10.36
N TYR A 85 17.13 -5.13 -9.05
CA TYR A 85 18.00 -6.17 -8.50
C TYR A 85 17.55 -7.58 -8.90
N ALA A 86 16.24 -7.83 -8.97
CA ALA A 86 15.68 -9.09 -9.42
C ALA A 86 15.62 -9.24 -10.96
N HIS A 87 16.11 -8.24 -11.72
CA HIS A 87 16.08 -8.22 -13.18
C HIS A 87 14.68 -8.45 -13.78
N LEU A 88 13.62 -7.98 -13.11
CA LEU A 88 12.26 -8.15 -13.60
C LEU A 88 12.02 -7.21 -14.80
N THR A 89 11.44 -7.76 -15.86
CA THR A 89 11.11 -7.05 -17.10
C THR A 89 9.69 -6.50 -17.07
N GLY A 90 8.81 -7.10 -16.24
CA GLY A 90 7.39 -6.77 -16.17
C GLY A 90 6.56 -7.42 -17.28
N LEU A 91 7.08 -8.50 -17.88
CA LEU A 91 6.45 -9.27 -18.96
C LEU A 91 6.01 -10.66 -18.50
N SER A 92 5.81 -10.85 -17.20
CA SER A 92 5.51 -12.15 -16.60
C SER A 92 4.11 -12.68 -16.97
N SER A 93 3.14 -11.80 -17.26
CA SER A 93 1.77 -12.18 -17.60
C SER A 93 1.50 -12.14 -19.10
N GLU A 94 0.57 -12.99 -19.55
CA GLU A 94 0.09 -12.99 -20.94
C GLU A 94 -0.47 -11.61 -21.33
N ASP A 95 -1.25 -10.98 -20.45
CA ASP A 95 -1.79 -9.64 -20.66
C ASP A 95 -0.67 -8.60 -20.87
N ALA A 96 0.41 -8.68 -20.09
CA ALA A 96 1.57 -7.81 -20.23
C ALA A 96 2.25 -8.02 -21.58
N ALA A 97 2.42 -9.27 -22.02
CA ALA A 97 2.95 -9.58 -23.34
C ALA A 97 2.05 -9.04 -24.47
N PHE A 98 0.73 -9.22 -24.37
CA PHE A 98 -0.22 -8.68 -25.36
C PHE A 98 -0.18 -7.15 -25.45
N LEU A 99 -0.04 -6.45 -24.32
CA LEU A 99 0.07 -5.00 -24.30
C LEU A 99 1.27 -4.48 -25.09
N THR A 100 2.40 -5.20 -25.10
CA THR A 100 3.57 -4.80 -25.90
C THR A 100 3.33 -4.81 -27.41
N VAL A 101 2.38 -5.64 -27.86
CA VAL A 101 2.00 -5.76 -29.28
C VAL A 101 0.90 -4.79 -29.66
N MET A 102 -0.05 -4.54 -28.76
CA MET A 102 -1.25 -3.74 -29.03
C MET A 102 -1.03 -2.23 -28.90
N VAL A 103 -0.07 -1.79 -28.08
CA VAL A 103 0.15 -0.35 -27.81
C VAL A 103 1.32 0.16 -28.64
N GLU A 104 1.01 0.92 -29.69
CA GLU A 104 2.00 1.60 -30.52
C GLU A 104 2.86 2.56 -29.70
N GLY A 105 4.17 2.61 -29.97
CA GLY A 105 5.13 3.43 -29.23
C GLY A 105 5.75 2.75 -28.01
N GLY A 106 5.26 1.57 -27.63
CA GLY A 106 5.78 0.76 -26.53
C GLY A 106 5.39 1.29 -25.15
N LEU A 107 5.16 0.38 -24.21
CA LEU A 107 4.90 0.70 -22.82
C LEU A 107 6.11 0.37 -21.95
N ASN A 108 6.35 1.19 -20.93
CA ASN A 108 7.32 0.87 -19.90
C ASN A 108 6.75 -0.23 -18.98
N MET A 109 6.95 -1.49 -19.36
CA MET A 109 6.38 -2.66 -18.67
C MET A 109 6.93 -2.84 -17.25
N LYS A 110 8.23 -2.61 -17.05
CA LYS A 110 8.84 -2.56 -15.72
C LYS A 110 8.22 -1.46 -14.84
N GLY A 111 7.96 -0.29 -15.43
CA GLY A 111 7.24 0.79 -14.78
C GLY A 111 5.79 0.43 -14.47
N LEU A 112 5.11 -0.28 -15.38
CA LEU A 112 3.73 -0.74 -15.21
C LEU A 112 3.62 -1.76 -14.06
N LEU A 113 4.56 -2.70 -13.96
CA LEU A 113 4.68 -3.60 -12.82
C LEU A 113 4.80 -2.80 -11.50
N LEU A 114 5.73 -1.85 -11.45
CA LEU A 114 5.94 -1.02 -10.27
C LEU A 114 4.70 -0.19 -9.92
N ALA A 115 4.02 0.38 -10.92
CA ALA A 115 2.75 1.08 -10.75
C ALA A 115 1.66 0.15 -10.17
N GLY A 116 1.58 -1.09 -10.63
CA GLY A 116 0.67 -2.11 -10.07
C GLY A 116 0.94 -2.40 -8.59
N ILE A 117 2.22 -2.51 -8.20
CA ILE A 117 2.63 -2.69 -6.80
C ILE A 117 2.19 -1.48 -5.95
N ILE A 118 2.44 -0.26 -6.44
CA ILE A 118 2.04 0.99 -5.74
C ILE A 118 0.53 1.05 -5.55
N VAL A 119 -0.24 0.79 -6.60
CA VAL A 119 -1.71 0.83 -6.55
C VAL A 119 -2.26 -0.23 -5.60
N GLY A 120 -1.73 -1.44 -5.63
CA GLY A 120 -2.10 -2.50 -4.68
C GLY A 120 -1.83 -2.11 -3.23
N LEU A 121 -0.69 -1.46 -2.96
CA LEU A 121 -0.31 -0.97 -1.65
C LEU A 121 -1.22 0.13 -1.10
N LEU A 122 -1.70 1.05 -1.95
CA LEU A 122 -2.57 2.15 -1.52
C LEU A 122 -3.81 1.65 -0.77
N GLY A 123 -4.38 0.53 -1.21
CA GLY A 123 -5.57 -0.05 -0.57
C GLY A 123 -5.32 -0.55 0.85
N ILE A 124 -4.13 -1.08 1.13
CA ILE A 124 -3.79 -1.68 2.43
C ILE A 124 -3.24 -0.63 3.40
N LEU A 125 -2.56 0.40 2.87
CA LEU A 125 -1.99 1.48 3.69
C LEU A 125 -3.06 2.31 4.44
N ASP A 126 -4.28 2.43 3.92
CA ASP A 126 -5.39 3.10 4.62
C ASP A 126 -5.69 2.44 5.95
N ASP A 127 -5.97 1.14 5.92
CA ASP A 127 -6.29 0.38 7.13
C ASP A 127 -5.15 0.46 8.17
N VAL A 128 -3.91 0.29 7.74
CA VAL A 128 -2.75 0.31 8.64
C VAL A 128 -2.52 1.68 9.23
N THR A 129 -2.41 2.73 8.42
CA THR A 129 -2.02 4.06 8.92
C THR A 129 -3.14 4.71 9.73
N VAL A 130 -4.40 4.53 9.33
CA VAL A 130 -5.54 5.06 10.10
C VAL A 130 -5.67 4.36 11.43
N SER A 131 -5.55 3.02 11.46
CA SER A 131 -5.60 2.25 12.71
C SER A 131 -4.44 2.61 13.63
N GLN A 132 -3.21 2.75 13.10
CA GLN A 132 -2.05 3.17 13.88
C GLN A 132 -2.21 4.58 14.46
N ALA A 133 -2.64 5.54 13.64
CA ALA A 133 -2.94 6.88 14.15
C ALA A 133 -4.03 6.83 15.22
N ALA A 134 -5.08 6.03 15.05
CA ALA A 134 -6.14 5.87 16.05
C ALA A 134 -5.62 5.32 17.39
N ILE A 135 -4.74 4.32 17.36
CA ILE A 135 -4.09 3.76 18.55
C ILE A 135 -3.33 4.84 19.31
N VAL A 136 -2.48 5.61 18.61
CA VAL A 136 -1.68 6.68 19.23
C VAL A 136 -2.57 7.76 19.85
N PHE A 137 -3.60 8.21 19.15
CA PHE A 137 -4.51 9.23 19.68
C PHE A 137 -5.35 8.72 20.86
N LYS A 138 -5.74 7.44 20.86
CA LYS A 138 -6.42 6.81 22.00
C LYS A 138 -5.52 6.65 23.22
N LEU A 139 -4.26 6.29 23.03
CA LEU A 139 -3.27 6.26 24.13
C LEU A 139 -3.07 7.65 24.73
N LYS A 140 -2.97 8.69 23.89
CA LYS A 140 -2.87 10.09 24.34
C LYS A 140 -4.10 10.57 25.12
N GLU A 141 -5.29 10.12 24.74
CA GLU A 141 -6.56 10.46 25.40
C GLU A 141 -6.66 9.78 26.77
N ASN A 142 -6.35 8.48 26.85
CA ASN A 142 -6.54 7.68 28.06
C ASN A 142 -5.39 7.80 29.07
N ALA A 143 -4.17 8.06 28.60
CA ALA A 143 -2.97 8.14 29.45
C ALA A 143 -2.20 9.44 29.18
N PRO A 144 -2.79 10.60 29.52
CA PRO A 144 -2.16 11.90 29.24
C PRO A 144 -0.88 12.14 30.05
N HIS A 145 -0.54 11.33 31.05
CA HIS A 145 0.72 11.48 31.77
C HIS A 145 1.92 10.91 30.98
N LEU A 146 1.69 10.08 29.96
CA LEU A 146 2.77 9.44 29.20
C LEU A 146 3.55 10.47 28.35
N SER A 147 4.87 10.28 28.35
CA SER A 147 5.80 10.98 27.47
C SER A 147 5.70 10.49 26.02
N PHE A 148 6.30 11.25 25.10
CA PHE A 148 6.39 10.86 23.69
C PHE A 148 6.98 9.45 23.50
N SER A 149 8.07 9.13 24.22
CA SER A 149 8.75 7.84 24.09
C SER A 149 7.88 6.68 24.56
N GLU A 150 7.13 6.87 25.66
CA GLU A 150 6.22 5.85 26.18
C GLU A 150 5.03 5.64 25.23
N ILE A 151 4.44 6.72 24.69
CA ILE A 151 3.36 6.62 23.70
C ILE A 151 3.86 5.91 22.44
N TYR A 152 5.03 6.30 21.92
CA TYR A 152 5.60 5.68 20.72
C TYR A 152 5.84 4.18 20.94
N THR A 153 6.48 3.82 22.06
CA THR A 153 6.80 2.41 22.37
C THR A 153 5.55 1.57 22.54
N GLN A 154 4.58 2.02 23.36
CA GLN A 154 3.34 1.28 23.58
C GLN A 154 2.50 1.16 22.30
N ALA A 155 2.40 2.22 21.50
CA ALA A 155 1.71 2.15 20.21
C ALA A 155 2.43 1.20 19.24
N MET A 156 3.77 1.19 19.25
CA MET A 156 4.58 0.30 18.41
C MET A 156 4.37 -1.16 18.77
N ASP A 157 4.26 -1.49 20.06
CA ASP A 157 4.03 -2.87 20.49
C ASP A 157 2.66 -3.39 20.02
N ILE A 158 1.62 -2.56 20.10
CA ILE A 158 0.30 -2.89 19.52
C ILE A 158 0.39 -2.99 17.99
N GLY A 159 1.14 -2.08 17.36
CA GLY A 159 1.28 -2.04 15.91
C GLY A 159 2.02 -3.23 15.31
N LYS A 160 3.01 -3.78 16.02
CA LYS A 160 3.75 -4.99 15.61
C LYS A 160 2.82 -6.21 15.51
N ASP A 161 1.91 -6.40 16.47
CA ASP A 161 0.99 -7.53 16.45
C ASP A 161 -0.01 -7.41 15.28
N HIS A 162 -0.55 -6.20 15.07
CA HIS A 162 -1.44 -5.93 13.95
C HIS A 162 -0.74 -6.16 12.60
N ILE A 163 0.47 -5.62 12.42
CA ILE A 163 1.18 -5.70 11.15
C ILE A 163 1.60 -7.12 10.80
N GLY A 164 1.95 -7.94 11.79
CA GLY A 164 2.25 -9.36 11.59
C GLY A 164 1.06 -10.10 10.97
N SER A 165 -0.16 -9.82 11.46
CA SER A 165 -1.39 -10.42 10.91
C SER A 165 -1.69 -9.95 9.49
N VAL A 166 -1.52 -8.65 9.19
CA VAL A 166 -1.76 -8.10 7.85
C VAL A 166 -0.74 -8.66 6.85
N VAL A 167 0.55 -8.72 7.20
CA VAL A 167 1.59 -9.31 6.35
C VAL A 167 1.31 -10.78 6.04
N ASN A 168 0.93 -11.57 7.05
CA ASN A 168 0.56 -12.97 6.83
C ASN A 168 -0.63 -13.09 5.86
N THR A 169 -1.63 -12.22 6.00
CA THR A 169 -2.78 -12.19 5.09
C THR A 169 -2.35 -11.83 3.66
N LEU A 170 -1.45 -10.86 3.48
CA LEU A 170 -0.94 -10.50 2.16
C LEU A 170 -0.21 -11.65 1.49
N VAL A 171 0.68 -12.32 2.22
CA VAL A 171 1.41 -13.50 1.70
C VAL A 171 0.41 -14.56 1.22
N LEU A 172 -0.64 -14.85 2.00
CA LEU A 172 -1.66 -15.83 1.63
C LEU A 172 -2.50 -15.39 0.41
N VAL A 173 -2.83 -14.10 0.29
CA VAL A 173 -3.57 -13.56 -0.86
C VAL A 173 -2.76 -13.69 -2.15
N TYR A 174 -1.48 -13.30 -2.14
CA TYR A 174 -0.60 -13.42 -3.31
C TYR A 174 -0.28 -14.87 -3.65
N ALA A 175 0.02 -15.72 -2.65
CA ALA A 175 0.16 -17.15 -2.87
C ALA A 175 -1.12 -17.78 -3.45
N GLY A 176 -2.28 -17.32 -2.97
CA GLY A 176 -3.61 -17.68 -3.49
C GLY A 176 -3.79 -17.32 -4.95
N ALA A 177 -3.38 -16.11 -5.35
CA ALA A 177 -3.41 -15.66 -6.75
C ALA A 177 -2.45 -16.47 -7.64
N ALA A 178 -1.32 -16.92 -7.08
CA ALA A 178 -0.32 -17.73 -7.78
C ALA A 178 -0.65 -19.23 -7.82
N LEU A 179 -1.77 -19.70 -7.24
CA LEU A 179 -2.11 -21.13 -7.14
C LEU A 179 -2.05 -21.90 -8.47
N PRO A 180 -2.61 -21.39 -9.59
CA PRO A 180 -2.52 -22.10 -10.87
C PRO A 180 -1.07 -22.32 -11.30
N PHE A 181 -0.21 -21.33 -11.10
CA PHE A 181 1.22 -21.44 -11.41
C PHE A 181 1.92 -22.44 -10.48
N LEU A 182 1.62 -22.39 -9.17
CA LEU A 182 2.19 -23.33 -8.19
C LEU A 182 1.80 -24.78 -8.50
N LEU A 183 0.58 -25.03 -9.01
CA LEU A 183 0.16 -26.35 -9.47
C LEU A 183 0.94 -26.79 -10.72
N LEU A 184 1.10 -25.91 -11.71
CA LEU A 184 1.91 -26.21 -12.90
C LEU A 184 3.35 -26.54 -12.52
N PHE A 185 3.91 -25.83 -11.56
CA PHE A 185 5.26 -26.06 -11.04
C PHE A 185 5.40 -27.47 -10.44
N ILE A 186 4.42 -27.91 -9.64
CA ILE A 186 4.38 -29.26 -9.06
C ILE A 186 4.23 -30.33 -10.15
N VAL A 187 3.30 -30.13 -11.10
CA VAL A 187 3.03 -31.10 -12.17
C VAL A 187 4.24 -31.28 -13.09
N ASN A 188 4.97 -30.21 -13.39
CA ASN A 188 6.17 -30.25 -14.23
C ASN A 188 7.43 -30.72 -13.48
N GLN A 189 7.31 -31.18 -12.23
CA GLN A 189 8.41 -31.67 -11.38
C GLN A 189 9.61 -30.71 -11.33
N GLN A 190 9.34 -29.41 -11.36
CA GLN A 190 10.38 -28.39 -11.35
C GLN A 190 11.03 -28.30 -9.96
N THR A 191 12.33 -28.03 -9.91
CA THR A 191 13.02 -27.81 -8.63
C THR A 191 12.72 -26.41 -8.11
N LEU A 192 12.67 -26.24 -6.78
CA LEU A 192 12.41 -24.92 -6.18
C LEU A 192 13.39 -23.85 -6.67
N ALA A 193 14.65 -24.24 -6.91
CA ALA A 193 15.67 -23.38 -7.48
C ALA A 193 15.29 -22.89 -8.89
N MET A 194 14.78 -23.75 -9.76
CA MET A 194 14.27 -23.31 -11.08
C MET A 194 13.01 -22.45 -10.92
N GLY A 195 12.12 -22.81 -10.00
CA GLY A 195 10.91 -22.05 -9.67
C GLY A 195 11.17 -20.59 -9.39
N ILE A 196 12.07 -20.30 -8.46
CA ILE A 196 12.42 -18.94 -8.03
C ILE A 196 13.04 -18.11 -9.16
N ASN A 197 13.60 -18.74 -10.20
CA ASN A 197 14.14 -18.08 -11.38
C ASN A 197 13.10 -17.83 -12.48
N TYR A 198 11.88 -18.36 -12.37
CA TYR A 198 10.80 -17.98 -13.28
C TYR A 198 10.28 -16.60 -12.91
N GLU A 199 10.28 -15.68 -13.88
CA GLU A 199 9.91 -14.28 -13.66
C GLU A 199 8.54 -14.13 -12.98
N VAL A 200 7.54 -14.97 -13.32
CA VAL A 200 6.21 -14.97 -12.68
C VAL A 200 6.31 -15.19 -11.16
N ILE A 201 7.10 -16.16 -10.71
CA ILE A 201 7.31 -16.42 -9.27
C ILE A 201 8.14 -15.30 -8.66
N SER A 202 9.25 -14.93 -9.31
CA SER A 202 10.14 -13.88 -8.82
C SER A 202 9.38 -12.57 -8.61
N GLU A 203 8.50 -12.22 -9.54
CA GLU A 203 7.65 -11.04 -9.48
C GLU A 203 6.70 -11.08 -8.28
N GLU A 204 5.98 -12.19 -8.06
CA GLU A 204 5.07 -12.33 -6.92
C GLU A 204 5.81 -12.31 -5.57
N ILE A 205 7.00 -12.93 -5.51
CA ILE A 205 7.87 -12.87 -4.33
C ILE A 205 8.31 -11.42 -4.07
N VAL A 206 8.85 -10.73 -5.08
CA VAL A 206 9.31 -9.34 -4.96
C VAL A 206 8.16 -8.43 -4.56
N ARG A 207 7.00 -8.54 -5.23
CA ARG A 207 5.77 -7.82 -4.92
C ARG A 207 5.35 -8.00 -3.46
N THR A 208 5.31 -9.25 -3.00
CA THR A 208 4.92 -9.59 -1.63
C THR A 208 5.90 -9.03 -0.60
N LEU A 209 7.21 -9.18 -0.84
CA LEU A 209 8.26 -8.68 0.05
C LEU A 209 8.25 -7.15 0.14
N VAL A 210 8.23 -6.47 -1.01
CA VAL A 210 8.20 -5.02 -1.09
C VAL A 210 6.95 -4.47 -0.39
N ALA A 211 5.78 -5.06 -0.65
CA ALA A 211 4.54 -4.63 -0.03
C ALA A 211 4.58 -4.83 1.50
N SER A 212 5.08 -5.98 1.96
CA SER A 212 5.18 -6.31 3.39
C SER A 212 6.15 -5.37 4.12
N ILE A 213 7.33 -5.12 3.55
CA ILE A 213 8.32 -4.20 4.13
C ILE A 213 7.78 -2.77 4.14
N GLY A 214 7.16 -2.32 3.05
CA GLY A 214 6.51 -1.01 2.97
C GLY A 214 5.48 -0.80 4.07
N LEU A 215 4.67 -1.83 4.32
CA LEU A 215 3.66 -1.82 5.38
C LEU A 215 4.29 -1.81 6.78
N MET A 216 5.34 -2.60 7.00
CA MET A 216 6.12 -2.61 8.24
C MET A 216 6.78 -1.25 8.52
N LEU A 217 7.14 -0.49 7.49
CA LEU A 217 7.68 0.88 7.62
C LEU A 217 6.59 1.94 7.81
N ALA A 218 5.38 1.71 7.30
CA ALA A 218 4.25 2.61 7.48
C ALA A 218 3.86 2.78 8.96
N VAL A 219 3.97 1.70 9.75
CA VAL A 219 3.66 1.70 11.19
C VAL A 219 4.56 2.68 11.97
N PRO A 220 5.90 2.55 12.01
CA PRO A 220 6.78 3.47 12.73
C PRO A 220 6.68 4.90 12.22
N VAL A 221 6.57 5.11 10.92
CA VAL A 221 6.40 6.45 10.34
C VAL A 221 5.12 7.11 10.85
N THR A 222 3.99 6.40 10.77
CA THR A 222 2.69 6.95 11.21
C THR A 222 2.65 7.15 12.71
N THR A 223 3.18 6.20 13.49
CA THR A 223 3.25 6.30 14.95
C THR A 223 4.09 7.49 15.38
N PHE A 224 5.25 7.71 14.74
CA PHE A 224 6.11 8.85 15.01
C PHE A 224 5.37 10.18 14.75
N ILE A 225 4.78 10.33 13.56
CA ILE A 225 4.04 11.55 13.17
C ILE A 225 2.88 11.81 14.13
N ALA A 226 2.07 10.79 14.40
CA ALA A 226 0.94 10.89 15.32
C ALA A 226 1.38 11.20 16.75
N ALA A 227 2.50 10.64 17.21
CA ALA A 227 3.06 10.88 18.53
C ALA A 227 3.60 12.30 18.69
N LEU A 228 4.10 12.94 17.62
CA LEU A 228 4.52 14.35 17.63
C LEU A 228 3.37 15.35 17.74
N GLN A 229 2.16 15.00 17.29
CA GLN A 229 1.01 15.92 17.36
C GLN A 229 0.69 16.30 18.80
N LYS A 230 0.40 17.59 19.04
CA LYS A 230 0.00 18.07 20.38
C LYS A 230 -1.28 17.37 20.83
N LYS A 231 -1.44 17.19 22.15
CA LYS A 231 -2.68 16.68 22.72
C LYS A 231 -3.84 17.57 22.27
N ILE A 232 -4.94 16.94 21.91
CA ILE A 232 -6.20 17.64 21.67
C ILE A 232 -6.66 18.13 23.05
N THR A 233 -6.41 19.40 23.35
CA THR A 233 -7.18 20.10 24.37
C THR A 233 -8.57 20.27 23.78
N TYR A 234 -9.53 19.42 24.17
CA TYR A 234 -10.92 19.70 23.88
C TYR A 234 -11.26 21.04 24.53
N ILE A 235 -11.46 22.07 23.71
CA ILE A 235 -12.26 23.21 24.13
C ILE A 235 -13.69 22.66 24.14
N ALA A 236 -14.16 22.29 25.32
CA ALA A 236 -15.58 22.13 25.55
C ALA A 236 -16.22 23.50 25.24
N THR A 237 -17.01 23.55 24.18
CA THR A 237 -17.94 24.65 23.87
C THR A 237 -19.29 24.04 23.65
#